data_AF-A0A821V784-F1
#
_entry.id   AF-A0A821V784-F1
#
_cell.length_a   1.000
_cell.length_b   1.000
_cell.length_c   1.000
_cell.angle_alpha   90.00
_cell.angle_beta   90.00
_cell.angle_gamma   90.00
#
_symmetry.space_group_name_H-M   'P 1'
#
loop_
_entity.id
_entity.type
_entity.pdbx_description
1 polymer ?
#
loop_
_entity_poly.entity_id
_entity_poly.type
_entity_poly.pdbx_seq_one_letter_code
_entity_poly.pdbx_strand_id
1 'polypeptide(L)'
;MDDSVSNWLEKTPNHTCFRINRLKGFNIQKLEHILLSQRNTLNLNEIPQYFFVRPDCLIIYQWPETIVREKGKHEVIVDAACGAAVLRGSHVYAPGVLGLPSGCTLDALVDIYADLDEKCKRGLKVEYLGNKKYVGTGYLKKLRSHLFDEGIQPSGVAVETVCPESKLVVVNETCFSSGHVVLQNLPSIVCGWVVNPQPNEKILDMCAAPGNKTTHLGEMSYNKAFITAIDRTEKKVELIKKNCKMQDLTCINAFAYDSRKIHSESGSESGPPPYSSNYFDKILLDAPCSGLGQRPRLISNNMSPKMLQSYKYVQRKLFEAAVKVLKEGGKLVYSTCTITIEENEGLVKWALDNFPNIKLISADPLCGGPGLANSGLTDTERAMVQRFGPQEDPLRPVDSIYKNSIGFFIAAFEKLDNN
;
A
#
# COMPACT_ATOMS: atom_id res chain seq x y z
N MET A 1 5.84 14.32 -17.62
CA MET A 1 6.25 14.04 -16.22
C MET A 1 7.66 14.57 -16.10
N ASP A 2 7.98 15.34 -15.07
CA ASP A 2 9.34 15.82 -14.84
C ASP A 2 10.28 14.62 -14.63
N ASP A 3 11.47 14.66 -15.23
CA ASP A 3 12.50 13.61 -15.15
C ASP A 3 12.88 13.31 -13.68
N SER A 4 12.79 14.31 -12.81
CA SER A 4 13.02 14.18 -11.37
C SER A 4 12.01 13.22 -10.70
N VAL A 5 10.73 13.31 -11.07
CA VAL A 5 9.65 12.48 -10.52
C VAL A 5 9.72 11.07 -11.09
N SER A 6 10.08 10.93 -12.37
CA SER A 6 10.27 9.60 -12.98
C SER A 6 11.37 8.83 -12.25
N ASN A 7 12.54 9.45 -12.06
CA ASN A 7 13.66 8.85 -11.33
C ASN A 7 13.29 8.51 -9.88
N TRP A 8 12.51 9.37 -9.22
CA TRP A 8 12.01 9.08 -7.87
C TRP A 8 11.08 7.86 -7.83
N LEU A 9 10.19 7.69 -8.81
CA LEU A 9 9.29 6.55 -8.89
C LEU A 9 10.02 5.21 -9.07
N GLU A 10 11.12 5.21 -9.82
CA GLU A 10 11.94 4.02 -10.06
C GLU A 10 12.73 3.57 -8.82
N LYS A 11 13.03 4.50 -7.90
CA LYS A 11 13.76 4.23 -6.66
C LYS A 11 12.84 3.65 -5.58
N THR A 12 13.34 2.64 -4.90
CA THR A 12 12.71 2.08 -3.70
C THR A 12 12.74 3.12 -2.56
N PRO A 13 11.66 3.25 -1.76
CA PRO A 13 11.72 3.92 -0.46
C PRO A 13 12.88 3.36 0.38
N ASN A 14 13.60 4.22 1.10
CA ASN A 14 14.78 3.84 1.89
C ASN A 14 14.46 3.23 3.27
N HIS A 15 13.19 2.94 3.51
CA HIS A 15 12.72 2.34 4.75
C HIS A 15 11.55 1.39 4.49
N THR A 16 11.43 0.42 5.38
CA THR A 16 10.27 -0.48 5.48
C THR A 16 9.34 0.06 6.56
N CYS A 17 8.04 0.06 6.27
CA CYS A 17 7.01 0.53 7.19
C CYS A 17 6.08 -0.62 7.56
N PHE A 18 5.90 -0.82 8.86
CA PHE A 18 4.96 -1.77 9.43
C PHE A 18 3.88 -1.05 10.20
N ARG A 19 2.63 -1.44 9.96
CA ARG A 19 1.55 -1.20 10.90
C ARG A 19 1.58 -2.25 11.99
N ILE A 20 1.52 -1.82 13.24
CA ILE A 20 1.56 -2.68 14.42
C ILE A 20 0.14 -2.80 14.99
N ASN A 21 -0.35 -4.03 15.12
CA ASN A 21 -1.64 -4.30 15.73
C ASN A 21 -1.55 -4.09 17.25
N ARG A 22 -2.03 -2.93 17.70
CA ARG A 22 -1.98 -2.53 19.11
C ARG A 22 -2.82 -3.41 20.04
N LEU A 23 -3.78 -4.17 19.51
CA LEU A 23 -4.62 -5.09 20.30
C LEU A 23 -3.90 -6.40 20.65
N LYS A 24 -2.85 -6.75 19.90
CA LYS A 24 -2.08 -7.99 20.08
C LYS A 24 -0.67 -7.78 20.65
N GLY A 25 -0.20 -6.54 20.67
CA GLY A 25 1.15 -6.17 21.09
C GLY A 25 2.22 -6.55 20.07
N PHE A 26 3.43 -6.03 20.29
CA PHE A 26 4.58 -6.22 19.40
C PHE A 26 5.81 -6.71 20.16
N ASN A 27 6.41 -7.79 19.66
CA ASN A 27 7.62 -8.35 20.26
C ASN A 27 8.85 -7.70 19.61
N ILE A 28 9.35 -6.65 20.26
CA ILE A 28 10.52 -5.91 19.79
C ILE A 28 11.79 -6.75 19.84
N GLN A 29 11.94 -7.62 20.85
CA GLN A 29 13.12 -8.49 20.98
C GLN A 29 13.22 -9.48 19.81
N LYS A 30 12.07 -9.95 19.29
CA LYS A 30 12.02 -10.80 18.10
C LYS A 30 12.52 -10.05 16.86
N LEU A 31 12.12 -8.78 16.69
CA LEU A 31 12.64 -7.95 15.62
C LEU A 31 14.17 -7.79 15.74
N GLU A 32 14.66 -7.43 16.92
CA GLU A 32 16.10 -7.26 17.16
C GLU A 32 16.88 -8.54 16.87
N HIS A 33 16.36 -9.69 17.29
CA HIS A 33 16.99 -10.99 16.98
C HIS A 33 17.07 -11.27 15.48
N ILE A 34 16.00 -10.96 14.73
CA ILE A 34 15.99 -11.10 13.25
C ILE A 34 17.04 -10.17 12.62
N LEU A 35 17.09 -8.91 13.06
CA LEU A 35 18.06 -7.94 12.55
C LEU A 35 19.49 -8.35 12.90
N LEU A 36 19.76 -8.84 14.11
CA LEU A 36 21.07 -9.36 14.51
C LEU A 36 21.50 -10.58 13.68
N SER A 37 20.57 -11.48 13.37
CA SER A 37 20.82 -12.62 12.48
C SER A 37 21.20 -12.15 11.08
N GLN A 38 20.41 -11.26 10.47
CA GLN A 38 20.72 -10.68 9.16
C GLN A 38 22.05 -9.92 9.15
N ARG A 39 22.34 -9.15 10.20
CA ARG A 39 23.61 -8.44 10.38
C ARG A 39 24.81 -9.39 10.29
N ASN A 40 24.73 -10.53 10.97
CA ASN A 40 25.80 -11.53 10.95
C ASN A 40 25.95 -12.14 9.55
N THR A 41 24.85 -12.47 8.88
CA THR A 41 24.85 -12.98 7.50
C THR A 41 25.46 -11.98 6.51
N LEU A 42 25.24 -10.69 6.73
CA LEU A 42 25.76 -9.60 5.89
C LEU A 42 27.16 -9.13 6.31
N ASN A 43 27.79 -9.74 7.33
CA ASN A 43 29.07 -9.35 7.90
C ASN A 43 29.16 -7.86 8.29
N LEU A 44 28.11 -7.35 8.94
CA LEU A 44 28.01 -5.97 9.40
C LEU A 44 28.25 -5.83 10.91
N ASN A 45 28.62 -4.63 11.36
CA ASN A 45 28.89 -4.35 12.77
C ASN A 45 27.64 -3.92 13.55
N GLU A 46 26.67 -3.29 12.89
CA GLU A 46 25.49 -2.69 13.53
C GLU A 46 24.21 -3.12 12.81
N ILE A 47 23.08 -3.14 13.55
CA ILE A 47 21.73 -3.30 12.97
C ILE A 47 21.21 -1.95 12.47
N PRO A 48 20.27 -1.91 11.50
CA PRO A 48 19.72 -0.65 11.01
C PRO A 48 18.92 0.06 12.09
N GLN A 49 18.88 1.38 12.00
CA GLN A 49 18.03 2.19 12.86
C GLN A 49 16.55 1.87 12.60
N TYR A 50 15.79 1.73 13.68
CA TYR A 50 14.35 1.62 13.64
C TYR A 50 13.73 2.52 14.73
N PHE A 51 12.50 2.97 14.52
CA PHE A 51 11.77 3.81 15.49
C PHE A 51 10.27 3.77 15.22
N PHE A 52 9.48 4.15 16.22
CA PHE A 52 8.04 4.29 16.10
C PHE A 52 7.68 5.74 15.78
N VAL A 53 7.02 5.98 14.65
CA VAL A 53 6.42 7.29 14.33
C VAL A 53 5.22 7.55 15.25
N ARG A 54 4.44 6.49 15.48
CA ARG A 54 3.37 6.38 16.46
C ARG A 54 3.36 4.95 16.99
N PRO A 55 2.67 4.65 18.11
CA PRO A 55 2.64 3.30 18.68
C PRO A 55 2.17 2.20 17.71
N ASP A 56 1.43 2.54 16.66
CA ASP A 56 0.95 1.65 15.60
C ASP A 56 1.79 1.68 14.31
N CYS A 57 2.89 2.43 14.24
CA CYS A 57 3.68 2.61 13.03
C CYS A 57 5.18 2.54 13.30
N LEU A 58 5.78 1.42 12.89
CA LEU A 58 7.20 1.14 12.99
C LEU A 58 7.88 1.42 11.64
N ILE A 59 9.00 2.13 11.69
CA ILE A 59 9.89 2.38 10.56
C ILE A 59 11.21 1.67 10.83
N ILE A 60 11.73 0.97 9.81
CA ILE A 60 13.05 0.35 9.81
C ILE A 60 13.80 0.84 8.57
N TYR A 61 14.94 1.49 8.76
CA TYR A 61 15.77 1.96 7.65
C TYR A 61 16.50 0.81 6.95
N GLN A 62 16.94 1.07 5.72
CA GLN A 62 17.85 0.19 5.00
C GLN A 62 19.20 0.02 5.73
N TRP A 63 19.89 -1.09 5.42
CA TRP A 63 21.27 -1.33 5.80
C TRP A 63 22.23 -0.28 5.19
N PRO A 64 23.44 -0.08 5.77
CA PRO A 64 24.40 0.90 5.29
C PRO A 64 24.89 0.60 3.87
N GLU A 65 25.41 1.65 3.20
CA GLU A 65 25.92 1.57 1.84
C GLU A 65 27.10 0.59 1.67
N THR A 66 27.82 0.31 2.75
CA THR A 66 29.08 -0.44 2.80
C THR A 66 28.96 -1.94 2.59
N ILE A 67 27.76 -2.49 2.37
CA ILE A 67 27.58 -3.93 2.10
C ILE A 67 28.36 -4.31 0.84
N VAL A 68 29.31 -5.23 1.00
CA VAL A 68 30.03 -5.84 -0.12
C VAL A 68 29.14 -6.94 -0.71
N ARG A 69 28.89 -6.86 -2.00
CA ARG A 69 28.05 -7.84 -2.70
C ARG A 69 28.86 -9.08 -3.05
N GLU A 70 28.41 -10.23 -2.56
CA GLU A 70 28.84 -11.52 -3.10
C GLU A 70 27.99 -11.86 -4.32
N LYS A 71 28.64 -12.01 -5.48
CA LYS A 71 27.96 -12.33 -6.73
C LYS A 71 27.54 -13.80 -6.74
N GLY A 72 26.27 -14.06 -7.01
CA GLY A 72 25.76 -15.41 -7.21
C GLY A 72 26.38 -16.09 -8.45
N LYS A 73 26.44 -17.43 -8.43
CA LYS A 73 26.95 -18.21 -9.58
C LYS A 73 25.94 -18.32 -10.72
N HIS A 74 24.66 -18.18 -10.40
CA HIS A 74 23.55 -18.30 -11.33
C HIS A 74 22.55 -17.16 -11.13
N GLU A 75 21.77 -16.90 -12.17
CA GLU A 75 20.74 -15.86 -12.16
C GLU A 75 19.34 -16.49 -12.09
N VAL A 76 18.47 -15.94 -11.27
CA VAL A 76 17.04 -16.26 -11.23
C VAL A 76 16.28 -15.09 -11.83
N ILE A 77 15.46 -15.37 -12.85
CA ILE A 77 14.63 -14.35 -13.49
C ILE A 77 13.23 -14.38 -12.89
N VAL A 78 12.76 -13.23 -12.44
CA VAL A 78 11.41 -13.03 -11.89
C VAL A 78 10.66 -11.98 -12.70
N ASP A 79 9.33 -11.99 -12.58
CA ASP A 79 8.52 -10.89 -13.13
C ASP A 79 8.79 -9.57 -12.39
N ALA A 80 8.44 -8.44 -13.00
CA ALA A 80 8.72 -7.12 -12.43
C ALA A 80 7.99 -6.83 -11.11
N ALA A 81 6.81 -7.43 -10.89
CA ALA A 81 6.08 -7.25 -9.64
C ALA A 81 6.79 -7.97 -8.48
N CYS A 82 7.27 -9.19 -8.73
CA CYS A 82 8.13 -9.95 -7.83
C CYS A 82 9.46 -9.22 -7.61
N GLY A 83 10.07 -8.68 -8.66
CA GLY A 83 11.28 -7.86 -8.57
C GLY A 83 11.10 -6.64 -7.67
N ALA A 84 10.00 -5.90 -7.82
CA ALA A 84 9.65 -4.79 -6.96
C ALA A 84 9.41 -5.23 -5.50
N ALA A 85 8.82 -6.41 -5.28
CA ALA A 85 8.65 -6.98 -3.95
C ALA A 85 9.99 -7.36 -3.30
N VAL A 86 10.94 -7.95 -4.06
CA VAL A 86 12.30 -8.25 -3.58
C VAL A 86 13.02 -6.96 -3.18
N LEU A 87 12.94 -5.93 -4.02
CA LEU A 87 13.43 -4.58 -3.67
C LEU A 87 12.77 -4.01 -2.43
N ARG A 88 11.61 -4.50 -2.01
CA ARG A 88 10.90 -4.09 -0.79
C ARG A 88 11.17 -5.01 0.41
N GLY A 89 12.18 -5.88 0.32
CA GLY A 89 12.57 -6.80 1.39
C GLY A 89 11.81 -8.13 1.38
N SER A 90 11.24 -8.53 0.24
CA SER A 90 10.57 -9.84 0.12
C SER A 90 11.52 -10.96 -0.32
N HIS A 91 11.17 -12.18 0.08
CA HIS A 91 11.71 -13.39 -0.56
C HIS A 91 11.11 -13.58 -1.96
N VAL A 92 11.75 -14.38 -2.81
CA VAL A 92 11.15 -14.80 -4.07
C VAL A 92 10.27 -16.01 -3.80
N TYR A 93 8.97 -15.87 -4.03
CA TYR A 93 8.03 -16.99 -3.96
C TYR A 93 7.92 -17.70 -5.31
N ALA A 94 7.73 -19.02 -5.25
CA ALA A 94 7.73 -19.91 -6.40
C ALA A 94 6.84 -19.47 -7.59
N PRO A 95 5.62 -18.91 -7.39
CA PRO A 95 4.82 -18.39 -8.50
C PRO A 95 5.49 -17.29 -9.34
N GLY A 96 6.33 -16.46 -8.73
CA GLY A 96 6.98 -15.31 -9.38
C GLY A 96 8.27 -15.63 -10.14
N VAL A 97 8.75 -16.88 -10.08
CA VAL A 97 9.94 -17.31 -10.84
C VAL A 97 9.57 -17.59 -12.29
N LEU A 98 10.25 -16.91 -13.22
CA LEU A 98 10.11 -17.10 -14.66
C LEU A 98 11.23 -17.98 -15.23
N GLY A 99 12.47 -17.75 -14.82
CA GLY A 99 13.65 -18.44 -15.35
C GLY A 99 14.60 -18.89 -14.25
N LEU A 100 15.16 -20.08 -14.41
CA LEU A 100 16.17 -20.64 -13.51
C LEU A 100 17.11 -21.54 -14.33
N PRO A 101 18.39 -21.20 -14.54
CA PRO A 101 19.31 -22.01 -15.34
C PRO A 101 19.41 -23.46 -14.89
N SER A 102 19.68 -24.36 -15.84
CA SER A 102 20.02 -25.76 -15.52
C SER A 102 21.32 -25.84 -14.70
N GLY A 103 21.43 -26.84 -13.83
CA GLY A 103 22.65 -27.09 -13.05
C GLY A 103 22.74 -26.35 -11.70
N CYS A 104 21.73 -25.56 -11.33
CA CYS A 104 21.66 -24.97 -9.99
C CYS A 104 21.49 -26.06 -8.90
N THR A 105 22.15 -25.88 -7.76
CA THR A 105 21.98 -26.73 -6.57
C THR A 105 21.20 -25.99 -5.49
N LEU A 106 20.56 -26.75 -4.58
CA LEU A 106 19.95 -26.14 -3.39
C LEU A 106 21.00 -25.41 -2.56
N ASP A 107 20.55 -24.32 -1.93
CA ASP A 107 21.35 -23.40 -1.11
C ASP A 107 22.52 -22.74 -1.85
N ALA A 108 22.57 -22.84 -3.19
CA ALA A 108 23.48 -22.04 -3.99
C ALA A 108 23.10 -20.55 -3.86
N LEU A 109 24.14 -19.71 -3.77
CA LEU A 109 23.99 -18.26 -3.86
C LEU A 109 23.65 -17.87 -5.31
N VAL A 110 22.53 -17.19 -5.48
CA VAL A 110 21.99 -16.77 -6.79
C VAL A 110 21.66 -15.30 -6.81
N ASP A 111 21.90 -14.66 -7.96
CA ASP A 111 21.50 -13.28 -8.22
C ASP A 111 20.06 -13.28 -8.75
N ILE A 112 19.26 -12.33 -8.30
CA ILE A 112 17.85 -12.20 -8.66
C ILE A 112 17.73 -11.01 -9.63
N TYR A 113 17.14 -11.27 -10.80
CA TYR A 113 16.90 -10.27 -11.83
C TYR A 113 15.41 -10.17 -12.16
N ALA A 114 14.91 -8.95 -12.24
CA ALA A 114 13.57 -8.65 -12.73
C ALA A 114 13.58 -8.45 -14.25
N ASP A 115 12.69 -9.14 -14.96
CA ASP A 115 12.44 -8.90 -16.39
C ASP A 115 11.70 -7.56 -16.59
N LEU A 116 12.36 -6.61 -17.27
CA LEU A 116 11.79 -5.29 -17.54
C LEU A 116 11.02 -5.23 -18.87
N ASP A 117 11.25 -6.20 -19.75
CA ASP A 117 10.62 -6.24 -21.08
C ASP A 117 9.29 -7.00 -21.08
N GLU A 118 8.98 -7.74 -20.02
CA GLU A 118 7.86 -8.70 -19.93
C GLU A 118 7.88 -9.76 -21.05
N LYS A 119 9.09 -10.17 -21.46
CA LYS A 119 9.33 -11.13 -22.56
C LYS A 119 9.90 -12.46 -22.11
N CYS A 120 10.36 -12.59 -20.87
CA CYS A 120 10.87 -13.84 -20.33
C CYS A 120 9.76 -14.88 -20.23
N LYS A 121 9.90 -15.98 -20.98
CA LYS A 121 8.95 -17.09 -20.93
C LYS A 121 9.14 -17.90 -19.65
N ARG A 122 8.03 -18.25 -19.00
CA ARG A 122 8.02 -19.12 -17.82
C ARG A 122 8.69 -20.47 -18.15
N GLY A 123 9.60 -20.91 -17.29
CA GLY A 123 10.36 -22.15 -17.44
C GLY A 123 11.70 -22.00 -18.17
N LEU A 124 12.14 -20.79 -18.51
CA LEU A 124 13.40 -20.54 -19.24
C LEU A 124 14.58 -21.27 -18.56
N LYS A 125 15.33 -22.05 -19.36
CA LYS A 125 16.43 -22.94 -18.94
C LYS A 125 17.83 -22.34 -19.12
N VAL A 126 17.92 -21.29 -19.92
CA VAL A 126 19.15 -20.64 -20.34
C VAL A 126 19.21 -19.23 -19.77
N GLU A 127 20.36 -18.59 -19.92
CA GLU A 127 20.52 -17.17 -19.58
C GLU A 127 19.50 -16.30 -20.32
N TYR A 128 18.90 -15.36 -19.61
CA TYR A 128 18.00 -14.36 -20.20
C TYR A 128 18.82 -13.15 -20.66
N LEU A 129 18.75 -12.86 -21.96
CA LEU A 129 19.48 -11.77 -22.62
C LEU A 129 18.63 -10.50 -22.83
N GLY A 130 17.36 -10.51 -22.41
CA GLY A 130 16.50 -9.32 -22.47
C GLY A 130 16.89 -8.26 -21.44
N ASN A 131 16.21 -7.12 -21.50
CA ASN A 131 16.43 -6.05 -20.53
C ASN A 131 16.00 -6.52 -19.13
N LYS A 132 16.96 -6.57 -18.21
CA LYS A 132 16.78 -7.09 -16.87
C LYS A 132 17.45 -6.19 -15.85
N LYS A 133 16.85 -6.09 -14.67
CA LYS A 133 17.39 -5.32 -13.54
C LYS A 133 17.77 -6.24 -12.39
N TYR A 134 18.99 -6.13 -11.90
CA TYR A 134 19.39 -6.79 -10.66
C TYR A 134 18.56 -6.21 -9.49
N VAL A 135 17.95 -7.08 -8.69
CA VAL A 135 17.09 -6.70 -7.56
C VAL A 135 17.56 -7.24 -6.22
N GLY A 136 18.53 -8.16 -6.20
CA GLY A 136 19.13 -8.66 -4.97
C GLY A 136 19.80 -10.02 -5.16
N THR A 137 20.32 -10.55 -4.07
CA THR A 137 20.93 -11.90 -4.00
C THR A 137 20.25 -12.72 -2.91
N GLY A 138 20.20 -14.04 -3.08
CA GLY A 138 19.69 -14.94 -2.07
C GLY A 138 20.10 -16.39 -2.26
N TYR A 139 19.61 -17.26 -1.39
CA TYR A 139 19.87 -18.71 -1.43
C TYR A 139 18.73 -19.45 -2.10
N LEU A 140 19.05 -20.31 -3.07
CA LEU A 140 18.05 -21.09 -3.80
C LEU A 140 17.43 -22.17 -2.91
N LYS A 141 16.11 -22.15 -2.72
CA LYS A 141 15.35 -23.13 -1.93
C LYS A 141 14.53 -24.10 -2.76
N LYS A 142 14.39 -23.84 -4.06
CA LYS A 142 13.66 -24.71 -4.99
C LYS A 142 14.43 -24.90 -6.29
N LEU A 143 14.58 -26.17 -6.67
CA LEU A 143 15.09 -26.55 -7.97
C LEU A 143 14.02 -26.38 -9.04
N ARG A 144 14.45 -26.44 -10.30
CA ARG A 144 13.55 -26.37 -11.46
C ARG A 144 12.40 -27.38 -11.40
N SER A 145 12.66 -28.59 -10.93
CA SER A 145 11.64 -29.64 -10.79
C SER A 145 10.50 -29.25 -9.84
N HIS A 146 10.81 -28.45 -8.82
CA HIS A 146 9.81 -27.95 -7.87
C HIS A 146 9.01 -26.74 -8.41
N LEU A 147 9.40 -26.19 -9.56
CA LEU A 147 8.87 -24.94 -10.11
C LEU A 147 8.13 -25.12 -11.44
N PHE A 148 8.62 -26.02 -12.30
CA PHE A 148 8.23 -26.08 -13.71
C PHE A 148 7.87 -27.47 -14.23
N ASP A 149 7.99 -28.52 -13.42
CA ASP A 149 7.59 -29.87 -13.85
C ASP A 149 6.06 -29.97 -13.98
N GLU A 150 5.62 -30.86 -14.85
CA GLU A 150 4.21 -31.05 -15.16
C GLU A 150 3.41 -31.49 -13.93
N GLY A 151 2.24 -30.88 -13.72
CA GLY A 151 1.37 -31.17 -12.57
C GLY A 151 1.74 -30.45 -11.26
N ILE A 152 2.87 -29.75 -11.21
CA ILE A 152 3.26 -28.99 -10.01
C ILE A 152 2.54 -27.64 -9.96
N GLN A 153 1.92 -27.34 -8.81
CA GLN A 153 1.45 -26.01 -8.45
C GLN A 153 2.51 -25.34 -7.55
N PRO A 154 3.41 -24.52 -8.11
CA PRO A 154 4.55 -24.00 -7.37
C PRO A 154 4.09 -23.08 -6.23
N SER A 155 4.54 -23.37 -5.01
CA SER A 155 4.21 -22.60 -3.81
C SER A 155 5.39 -22.54 -2.84
N GLY A 156 5.35 -21.59 -1.89
CA GLY A 156 6.42 -21.37 -0.91
C GLY A 156 7.60 -20.57 -1.45
N VAL A 157 8.64 -20.41 -0.63
CA VAL A 157 9.85 -19.66 -0.97
C VAL A 157 10.70 -20.44 -1.97
N ALA A 158 11.04 -19.80 -3.08
CA ALA A 158 11.95 -20.33 -4.09
C ALA A 158 13.37 -19.79 -3.94
N VAL A 159 13.51 -18.52 -3.56
CA VAL A 159 14.79 -17.91 -3.18
C VAL A 159 14.61 -17.19 -1.85
N GLU A 160 15.38 -17.60 -0.85
CA GLU A 160 15.50 -16.88 0.40
C GLU A 160 16.41 -15.67 0.17
N THR A 161 15.81 -14.52 -0.12
CA THR A 161 16.54 -13.25 -0.30
C THR A 161 17.39 -12.93 0.92
N VAL A 162 18.66 -12.62 0.70
CA VAL A 162 19.63 -12.23 1.74
C VAL A 162 19.85 -10.72 1.72
N CYS A 163 20.10 -10.16 0.53
CA CYS A 163 20.35 -8.73 0.37
C CYS A 163 19.63 -8.22 -0.87
N PRO A 164 18.51 -7.50 -0.70
CA PRO A 164 17.93 -6.69 -1.77
C PRO A 164 18.91 -5.63 -2.26
N GLU A 165 18.81 -5.25 -3.54
CA GLU A 165 19.57 -4.14 -4.12
C GLU A 165 19.32 -2.81 -3.37
N SER A 166 18.08 -2.63 -2.91
CA SER A 166 17.66 -1.48 -2.10
C SER A 166 18.23 -1.46 -0.69
N LYS A 167 18.90 -2.55 -0.27
CA LYS A 167 19.44 -2.73 1.09
C LYS A 167 18.36 -2.68 2.19
N LEU A 168 17.08 -2.76 1.83
CA LEU A 168 16.01 -2.90 2.82
C LEU A 168 16.14 -4.22 3.57
N VAL A 169 15.74 -4.19 4.83
CA VAL A 169 15.70 -5.39 5.68
C VAL A 169 14.75 -6.43 5.09
N VAL A 170 15.12 -7.70 5.16
CA VAL A 170 14.26 -8.80 4.72
C VAL A 170 13.38 -9.22 5.89
N VAL A 171 12.34 -8.44 6.16
CA VAL A 171 11.39 -8.68 7.24
C VAL A 171 9.98 -8.58 6.66
N ASN A 172 9.13 -9.54 6.99
CA ASN A 172 7.73 -9.57 6.55
C ASN A 172 6.83 -10.10 7.67
N GLU A 173 5.52 -10.14 7.44
CA GLU A 173 4.53 -10.53 8.44
C GLU A 173 4.71 -11.96 8.96
N THR A 174 5.29 -12.86 8.16
CA THR A 174 5.53 -14.25 8.57
C THR A 174 6.63 -14.39 9.62
N CYS A 175 7.46 -13.35 9.80
CA CYS A 175 8.43 -13.29 10.89
C CYS A 175 7.76 -13.11 12.26
N PHE A 176 6.48 -12.74 12.32
CA PHE A 176 5.75 -12.47 13.55
C PHE A 176 4.54 -13.40 13.69
N SER A 177 3.93 -13.40 14.87
CA SER A 177 2.67 -14.10 15.07
C SER A 177 1.58 -13.49 14.17
N SER A 178 0.69 -14.34 13.65
CA SER A 178 -0.33 -13.95 12.68
C SER A 178 -1.18 -12.77 13.17
N GLY A 179 -1.27 -11.72 12.34
CA GLY A 179 -2.05 -10.52 12.62
C GLY A 179 -1.44 -9.54 13.63
N HIS A 180 -0.19 -9.70 14.07
CA HIS A 180 0.49 -8.73 14.94
C HIS A 180 1.07 -7.55 14.16
N VAL A 181 1.47 -7.76 12.91
CA VAL A 181 2.04 -6.73 12.05
C VAL A 181 1.48 -6.86 10.64
N VAL A 182 1.45 -5.74 9.93
CA VAL A 182 1.06 -5.67 8.52
C VAL A 182 2.06 -4.77 7.79
N LEU A 183 2.61 -5.24 6.67
CA LEU A 183 3.38 -4.37 5.77
C LEU A 183 2.42 -3.39 5.11
N GLN A 184 2.59 -2.11 5.43
CA GLN A 184 1.70 -1.06 4.93
C GLN A 184 2.49 0.21 4.70
N ASN A 185 2.31 0.82 3.54
CA ASN A 185 2.98 2.08 3.21
C ASN A 185 2.59 3.16 4.23
N LEU A 186 3.57 3.98 4.64
CA LEU A 186 3.39 5.04 5.61
C LEU A 186 2.19 5.97 5.31
N PRO A 187 1.99 6.49 4.07
CA PRO A 187 0.80 7.29 3.76
C PRO A 187 -0.54 6.55 3.95
N SER A 188 -0.56 5.24 3.71
CA SER A 188 -1.77 4.43 3.94
C SER A 188 -2.08 4.27 5.42
N ILE A 189 -1.09 4.31 6.31
CA ILE A 189 -1.28 4.33 7.77
C ILE A 189 -1.74 5.72 8.20
N VAL A 190 -1.11 6.79 7.66
CA VAL A 190 -1.55 8.17 7.90
C VAL A 190 -3.03 8.36 7.54
N CYS A 191 -3.51 7.74 6.45
CA CYS A 191 -4.93 7.77 6.09
C CYS A 191 -5.84 7.26 7.22
N GLY A 192 -5.46 6.17 7.91
CA GLY A 192 -6.19 5.71 9.11
C GLY A 192 -6.18 6.74 10.24
N TRP A 193 -5.05 7.44 10.45
CA TRP A 193 -4.94 8.53 11.41
C TRP A 193 -5.85 9.72 11.08
N VAL A 194 -6.03 10.03 9.80
CA VAL A 194 -6.91 11.13 9.35
C VAL A 194 -8.39 10.79 9.53
N VAL A 195 -8.77 9.53 9.26
CA VAL A 195 -10.12 9.04 9.56
C VAL A 195 -10.39 9.14 11.06
N ASN A 196 -9.40 8.78 11.90
CA ASN A 196 -9.46 8.84 13.35
C ASN A 196 -10.73 8.15 13.92
N PRO A 197 -10.94 6.86 13.65
CA PRO A 197 -12.17 6.15 14.04
C PRO A 197 -12.30 6.06 15.57
N GLN A 198 -13.50 6.28 16.09
CA GLN A 198 -13.82 6.18 17.51
C GLN A 198 -14.70 4.96 17.80
N PRO A 199 -14.68 4.43 19.04
CA PRO A 199 -15.66 3.45 19.50
C PRO A 199 -17.10 3.90 19.24
N ASN A 200 -17.97 2.96 18.88
CA ASN A 200 -19.40 3.14 18.61
C ASN A 200 -19.77 3.98 17.37
N GLU A 201 -18.81 4.48 16.59
CA GLU A 201 -19.09 5.14 15.31
C GLU A 201 -19.46 4.12 14.23
N LYS A 202 -20.40 4.49 13.35
CA LYS A 202 -20.67 3.78 12.09
C LYS A 202 -19.72 4.29 11.02
N ILE A 203 -18.88 3.41 10.50
CA ILE A 203 -17.82 3.76 9.55
C ILE A 203 -17.97 2.93 8.28
N LEU A 204 -17.90 3.59 7.12
CA LEU A 204 -17.92 2.92 5.82
C LEU A 204 -16.54 2.99 5.16
N ASP A 205 -15.99 1.85 4.77
CA ASP A 205 -14.87 1.75 3.82
C ASP A 205 -15.42 1.29 2.46
N MET A 206 -15.44 2.19 1.48
CA MET A 206 -16.13 1.98 0.21
C MET A 206 -15.37 1.10 -0.79
N CYS A 207 -14.06 0.91 -0.60
CA CYS A 207 -13.18 0.21 -1.55
C CYS A 207 -12.12 -0.57 -0.76
N ALA A 208 -12.60 -1.49 0.07
CA ALA A 208 -11.87 -1.97 1.23
C ALA A 208 -10.76 -2.97 0.91
N ALA A 209 -10.81 -3.72 -0.19
CA ALA A 209 -9.90 -4.85 -0.38
C ALA A 209 -8.46 -4.39 -0.67
N PRO A 210 -7.44 -5.04 -0.09
CA PRO A 210 -7.49 -6.31 0.66
C PRO A 210 -7.87 -6.17 2.14
N GLY A 211 -8.12 -4.96 2.66
CA GLY A 211 -8.58 -4.72 4.04
C GLY A 211 -7.54 -4.08 4.94
N ASN A 212 -6.38 -3.63 4.42
CA ASN A 212 -5.29 -3.12 5.28
C ASN A 212 -5.69 -1.84 6.02
N LYS A 213 -6.37 -0.90 5.34
CA LYS A 213 -6.93 0.31 5.98
C LYS A 213 -8.13 -0.04 6.85
N THR A 214 -9.04 -0.87 6.36
CA THR A 214 -10.22 -1.33 7.12
C THR A 214 -9.85 -1.95 8.48
N THR A 215 -8.85 -2.84 8.48
CA THR A 215 -8.37 -3.51 9.70
C THR A 215 -7.63 -2.54 10.62
N HIS A 216 -6.90 -1.57 10.06
CA HIS A 216 -6.34 -0.46 10.85
C HIS A 216 -7.44 0.36 11.54
N LEU A 217 -8.55 0.66 10.85
CA LEU A 217 -9.67 1.36 11.46
C LEU A 217 -10.31 0.55 12.61
N GLY A 218 -10.42 -0.76 12.44
CA GLY A 218 -10.88 -1.67 13.48
C GLY A 218 -9.97 -1.66 14.71
N GLU A 219 -8.66 -1.68 14.51
CA GLU A 219 -7.68 -1.60 15.61
C GLU A 219 -7.73 -0.26 16.34
N MET A 220 -7.75 0.85 15.59
CA MET A 220 -7.78 2.21 16.16
C MET A 220 -9.04 2.49 16.97
N SER A 221 -10.16 1.89 16.59
CA SER A 221 -11.42 1.97 17.35
C SER A 221 -11.49 0.97 18.51
N TYR A 222 -10.39 0.30 18.85
CA TYR A 222 -10.30 -0.76 19.86
C TYR A 222 -11.28 -1.91 19.63
N ASN A 223 -11.52 -2.23 18.35
CA ASN A 223 -12.50 -3.22 17.91
C ASN A 223 -13.94 -2.92 18.39
N LYS A 224 -14.29 -1.62 18.54
CA LYS A 224 -15.59 -1.17 19.08
C LYS A 224 -16.37 -0.24 18.15
N ALA A 225 -15.88 0.10 16.97
CA ALA A 225 -16.69 0.77 15.95
C ALA A 225 -17.68 -0.23 15.29
N PHE A 226 -18.54 0.26 14.40
CA PHE A 226 -19.34 -0.55 13.49
C PHE A 226 -18.86 -0.27 12.06
N ILE A 227 -17.95 -1.11 11.56
CA ILE A 227 -17.28 -0.88 10.27
C ILE A 227 -17.94 -1.72 9.18
N THR A 228 -18.49 -1.06 8.17
CA THR A 228 -18.95 -1.68 6.93
C THR A 228 -17.86 -1.58 5.88
N ALA A 229 -17.38 -2.72 5.38
CA ALA A 229 -16.32 -2.81 4.38
C ALA A 229 -16.87 -3.33 3.05
N ILE A 230 -16.78 -2.54 1.99
CA ILE A 230 -17.34 -2.89 0.68
C ILE A 230 -16.23 -3.08 -0.35
N ASP A 231 -16.33 -4.14 -1.15
CA ASP A 231 -15.65 -4.22 -2.44
C ASP A 231 -16.52 -4.97 -3.44
N ARG A 232 -16.19 -4.89 -4.73
CA ARG A 232 -17.08 -5.29 -5.83
C ARG A 232 -17.25 -6.79 -6.02
N THR A 233 -16.32 -7.61 -5.54
CA THR A 233 -16.27 -9.05 -5.85
C THR A 233 -16.12 -9.88 -4.59
N GLU A 234 -16.77 -11.05 -4.55
CA GLU A 234 -16.66 -11.98 -3.42
C GLU A 234 -15.22 -12.36 -3.08
N LYS A 235 -14.39 -12.69 -4.07
CA LYS A 235 -12.97 -13.02 -3.87
C LYS A 235 -12.19 -11.95 -3.07
N LYS A 236 -12.50 -10.68 -3.31
CA LYS A 236 -11.88 -9.56 -2.59
C LYS A 236 -12.42 -9.42 -1.18
N VAL A 237 -13.72 -9.66 -0.99
CA VAL A 237 -14.37 -9.66 0.32
C VAL A 237 -13.89 -10.81 1.19
N GLU A 238 -13.65 -11.99 0.62
CA GLU A 238 -13.00 -13.12 1.29
C GLU A 238 -11.61 -12.75 1.81
N LEU A 239 -10.84 -11.94 1.05
CA LEU A 239 -9.54 -11.45 1.49
C LEU A 239 -9.66 -10.49 2.68
N ILE A 240 -10.65 -9.57 2.65
CA ILE A 240 -10.96 -8.70 3.80
C ILE A 240 -11.30 -9.55 5.02
N LYS A 241 -12.24 -10.50 4.89
CA LYS A 241 -12.67 -11.40 5.98
C LYS A 241 -11.49 -12.20 6.54
N LYS A 242 -10.62 -12.72 5.67
CA LYS A 242 -9.39 -13.42 6.08
C LYS A 242 -8.48 -12.50 6.89
N ASN A 243 -8.26 -11.27 6.44
CA ASN A 243 -7.40 -10.30 7.12
C ASN A 243 -8.00 -9.86 8.47
N CYS A 244 -9.32 -9.69 8.57
CA CYS A 244 -10.01 -9.44 9.84
C CYS A 244 -9.84 -10.61 10.81
N LYS A 245 -10.04 -11.85 10.33
CA LYS A 245 -9.87 -13.08 11.14
C LYS A 245 -8.43 -13.22 11.65
N MET A 246 -7.42 -12.97 10.82
CA MET A 246 -6.02 -13.02 11.25
C MET A 246 -5.70 -12.00 12.35
N GLN A 247 -6.37 -10.84 12.35
CA GLN A 247 -6.17 -9.75 13.30
C GLN A 247 -7.16 -9.77 14.49
N ASP A 248 -8.03 -10.79 14.58
CA ASP A 248 -9.08 -10.94 15.61
C ASP A 248 -10.04 -9.73 15.70
N LEU A 249 -10.40 -9.16 14.54
CA LEU A 249 -11.32 -8.03 14.45
C LEU A 249 -12.74 -8.51 14.16
N THR A 250 -13.66 -8.17 15.06
CA THR A 250 -15.09 -8.55 15.00
C THR A 250 -16.01 -7.36 14.69
N CYS A 251 -15.51 -6.13 14.77
CA CYS A 251 -16.24 -4.90 14.46
C CYS A 251 -16.48 -4.65 12.96
N ILE A 252 -15.96 -5.51 12.08
CA ILE A 252 -15.96 -5.30 10.62
C ILE A 252 -16.90 -6.30 9.95
N ASN A 253 -17.90 -5.77 9.23
CA ASN A 253 -18.78 -6.52 8.35
C ASN A 253 -18.45 -6.23 6.90
N ALA A 254 -18.06 -7.27 6.14
CA ALA A 254 -17.62 -7.11 4.76
C ALA A 254 -18.62 -7.68 3.75
N PHE A 255 -18.96 -6.89 2.72
CA PHE A 255 -19.98 -7.24 1.71
C PHE A 255 -19.48 -7.05 0.27
N ALA A 256 -19.86 -7.97 -0.61
CA ALA A 256 -19.62 -7.84 -2.04
C ALA A 256 -20.71 -6.96 -2.67
N TYR A 257 -20.38 -5.72 -2.96
CA TYR A 257 -21.36 -4.75 -3.44
C TYR A 257 -20.72 -3.65 -4.30
N ASP A 258 -21.53 -3.03 -5.15
CA ASP A 258 -21.10 -1.86 -5.94
C ASP A 258 -21.31 -0.59 -5.12
N SER A 259 -20.23 -0.03 -4.55
CA SER A 259 -20.28 1.17 -3.70
C SER A 259 -20.85 2.41 -4.39
N ARG A 260 -20.95 2.44 -5.72
CA ARG A 260 -21.65 3.51 -6.46
C ARG A 260 -23.17 3.48 -6.24
N LYS A 261 -23.70 2.35 -5.78
CA LYS A 261 -25.11 2.10 -5.49
C LYS A 261 -25.38 1.99 -3.99
N ILE A 262 -24.47 2.46 -3.14
CA ILE A 262 -24.55 2.28 -1.68
C ILE A 262 -25.75 2.98 -1.04
N HIS A 263 -26.35 3.95 -1.73
CA HIS A 263 -27.50 4.73 -1.27
C HIS A 263 -28.82 4.17 -1.78
N SER A 264 -29.83 4.10 -0.91
CA SER A 264 -31.23 3.82 -1.24
C SER A 264 -32.15 4.52 -0.24
N GLU A 265 -33.28 5.10 -0.69
CA GLU A 265 -34.27 5.74 0.19
C GLU A 265 -34.92 4.74 1.18
N SER A 266 -35.08 3.48 0.76
CA SER A 266 -35.52 2.36 1.61
C SER A 266 -34.37 1.50 2.12
N GLY A 267 -33.17 2.08 2.24
CA GLY A 267 -31.96 1.39 2.66
C GLY A 267 -32.04 0.81 4.07
N SER A 268 -31.11 -0.09 4.38
CA SER A 268 -31.07 -0.76 5.68
C SER A 268 -30.60 0.17 6.80
N GLU A 269 -31.23 0.07 7.97
CA GLU A 269 -30.82 0.79 9.18
C GLU A 269 -29.84 0.00 10.08
N SER A 270 -29.65 -1.30 9.81
CA SER A 270 -28.81 -2.18 10.64
C SER A 270 -28.27 -3.45 9.93
N GLY A 271 -28.29 -3.49 8.59
CA GLY A 271 -28.01 -4.70 7.79
C GLY A 271 -27.07 -4.49 6.60
N PRO A 272 -27.16 -5.36 5.57
CA PRO A 272 -26.31 -5.26 4.38
C PRO A 272 -26.68 -4.03 3.52
N PRO A 273 -25.77 -3.57 2.63
CA PRO A 273 -26.05 -2.49 1.69
C PRO A 273 -27.25 -2.80 0.78
N PRO A 274 -27.98 -1.79 0.27
CA PRO A 274 -27.71 -0.34 0.39
C PRO A 274 -28.24 0.28 1.69
N TYR A 275 -27.82 1.52 1.99
CA TYR A 275 -28.10 2.28 3.20
C TYR A 275 -28.89 3.57 2.92
N SER A 276 -29.62 4.04 3.93
CA SER A 276 -30.36 5.30 3.91
C SER A 276 -29.41 6.52 3.88
N SER A 277 -29.97 7.69 3.57
CA SER A 277 -29.24 8.96 3.66
C SER A 277 -28.77 9.22 5.09
N ASN A 278 -27.62 9.90 5.26
CA ASN A 278 -27.12 10.30 6.58
C ASN A 278 -26.94 9.11 7.57
N TYR A 279 -26.37 8.00 7.11
CA TYR A 279 -26.25 6.78 7.90
C TYR A 279 -24.89 6.64 8.63
N PHE A 280 -23.79 7.02 7.99
CA PHE A 280 -22.43 6.82 8.50
C PHE A 280 -21.86 8.09 9.14
N ASP A 281 -21.22 7.94 10.30
CA ASP A 281 -20.50 9.02 10.99
C ASP A 281 -19.21 9.37 10.24
N LYS A 282 -18.55 8.35 9.69
CA LYS A 282 -17.31 8.50 8.91
C LYS A 282 -17.30 7.61 7.68
N ILE A 283 -16.67 8.11 6.62
CA ILE A 283 -16.46 7.37 5.38
C ILE A 283 -15.00 7.45 4.97
N LEU A 284 -14.39 6.31 4.69
CA LEU A 284 -13.14 6.19 3.95
C LEU A 284 -13.45 5.83 2.49
N LEU A 285 -13.04 6.70 1.58
CA LEU A 285 -13.03 6.47 0.15
C LEU A 285 -11.58 6.35 -0.33
N ASP A 286 -10.98 5.16 -0.14
CA ASP A 286 -9.71 4.76 -0.74
C ASP A 286 -9.94 4.35 -2.20
N ALA A 287 -10.08 5.36 -3.06
CA ALA A 287 -10.67 5.14 -4.37
C ALA A 287 -9.75 4.35 -5.32
N PRO A 288 -10.31 3.48 -6.18
CA PRO A 288 -9.53 2.86 -7.25
C PRO A 288 -8.94 3.97 -8.13
N CYS A 289 -7.64 3.88 -8.39
CA CYS A 289 -6.88 4.90 -9.09
C CYS A 289 -5.88 4.25 -10.05
N SER A 290 -5.22 5.10 -10.84
CA SER A 290 -4.18 4.67 -11.77
C SER A 290 -2.95 4.05 -11.09
N GLY A 291 -2.75 4.26 -9.77
CA GLY A 291 -1.64 3.66 -9.02
C GLY A 291 -0.25 4.13 -9.47
N LEU A 292 -0.16 5.28 -10.14
CA LEU A 292 1.09 5.79 -10.71
C LEU A 292 2.13 6.20 -9.64
N GLY A 293 1.72 6.30 -8.37
CA GLY A 293 2.58 6.64 -7.24
C GLY A 293 3.29 5.44 -6.60
N GLN A 294 3.03 4.21 -7.03
CA GLN A 294 3.67 3.02 -6.43
C GLN A 294 5.19 3.01 -6.65
N ARG A 295 5.95 2.59 -5.62
CA ARG A 295 7.42 2.54 -5.64
C ARG A 295 7.97 1.26 -5.00
N PRO A 296 9.04 0.66 -5.53
CA PRO A 296 9.73 1.04 -6.77
C PRO A 296 8.91 0.64 -7.99
N ARG A 297 8.95 1.46 -9.03
CA ARG A 297 8.32 1.16 -10.31
C ARG A 297 9.37 0.68 -11.30
N LEU A 298 9.32 -0.59 -11.65
CA LEU A 298 10.29 -1.21 -12.55
C LEU A 298 9.90 -1.10 -14.03
N ILE A 299 8.61 -0.99 -14.31
CA ILE A 299 8.08 -0.87 -15.68
C ILE A 299 7.21 0.37 -15.78
N SER A 300 7.35 1.09 -16.89
CA SER A 300 6.42 2.13 -17.29
C SER A 300 5.07 1.49 -17.66
N ASN A 301 4.07 1.57 -16.77
CA ASN A 301 2.70 1.08 -17.04
C ASN A 301 2.24 1.33 -18.49
N ASN A 302 1.80 0.25 -19.16
CA ASN A 302 1.10 0.27 -20.45
C ASN A 302 -0.34 0.82 -20.32
N MET A 303 -0.53 1.87 -19.52
CA MET A 303 -1.85 2.48 -19.35
C MET A 303 -2.14 3.41 -20.52
N SER A 304 -3.21 3.12 -21.26
CA SER A 304 -3.67 4.02 -22.31
C SER A 304 -4.23 5.32 -21.70
N PRO A 305 -4.14 6.45 -22.41
CA PRO A 305 -4.75 7.71 -21.97
C PRO A 305 -6.25 7.57 -21.63
N LYS A 306 -6.96 6.72 -22.38
CA LYS A 306 -8.39 6.42 -22.13
C LYS A 306 -8.61 5.73 -20.79
N MET A 307 -7.73 4.78 -20.41
CA MET A 307 -7.81 4.14 -19.08
C MET A 307 -7.53 5.13 -17.97
N LEU A 308 -6.51 5.99 -18.12
CA LEU A 308 -6.20 7.03 -17.13
C LEU A 308 -7.38 7.97 -16.89
N GLN A 309 -8.03 8.43 -17.96
CA GLN A 309 -9.21 9.30 -17.84
C GLN A 309 -10.41 8.61 -17.19
N SER A 310 -10.53 7.28 -17.30
CA SER A 310 -11.69 6.55 -16.76
C SER A 310 -11.78 6.60 -15.22
N TYR A 311 -10.66 6.65 -14.51
CA TYR A 311 -10.61 6.63 -13.04
C TYR A 311 -11.34 7.82 -12.42
N LYS A 312 -11.11 9.03 -12.95
CA LYS A 312 -11.79 10.26 -12.53
C LYS A 312 -13.32 10.09 -12.48
N TYR A 313 -13.92 9.48 -13.51
CA TYR A 313 -15.38 9.31 -13.55
C TYR A 313 -15.88 8.33 -12.50
N VAL A 314 -15.17 7.22 -12.29
CA VAL A 314 -15.52 6.24 -11.25
C VAL A 314 -15.38 6.85 -9.86
N GLN A 315 -14.28 7.57 -9.61
CA GLN A 315 -14.02 8.25 -8.34
C GLN A 315 -15.10 9.29 -8.01
N ARG A 316 -15.53 10.09 -8.98
CA ARG A 316 -16.65 11.04 -8.81
C ARG A 316 -17.96 10.35 -8.45
N LYS A 317 -18.29 9.23 -9.11
CA LYS A 317 -19.49 8.46 -8.79
C LYS A 317 -19.45 7.82 -7.41
N LEU A 318 -18.28 7.38 -6.96
CA LEU A 318 -18.09 6.90 -5.59
C LEU A 318 -18.24 8.04 -4.58
N PHE A 319 -17.67 9.21 -4.86
CA PHE A 319 -17.77 10.40 -4.01
C PHE A 319 -19.23 10.89 -3.89
N GLU A 320 -19.96 10.99 -5.02
CA GLU A 320 -21.40 11.28 -5.04
C GLU A 320 -22.17 10.35 -4.10
N ALA A 321 -21.89 9.04 -4.16
CA ALA A 321 -22.56 8.04 -3.35
C ALA A 321 -22.17 8.15 -1.86
N ALA A 322 -20.90 8.47 -1.56
CA ALA A 322 -20.41 8.73 -0.21
C ALA A 322 -21.15 9.89 0.46
N VAL A 323 -21.27 11.03 -0.24
CA VAL A 323 -21.92 12.24 0.30
C VAL A 323 -23.37 11.99 0.70
N LYS A 324 -24.10 11.13 -0.04
CA LYS A 324 -25.50 10.80 0.26
C LYS A 324 -25.66 10.06 1.60
N VAL A 325 -24.81 9.07 1.85
CA VAL A 325 -24.89 8.22 3.05
C VAL A 325 -24.08 8.76 4.24
N LEU A 326 -23.30 9.83 4.05
CA LEU A 326 -22.60 10.52 5.13
C LEU A 326 -23.57 11.37 5.96
N LYS A 327 -23.50 11.26 7.28
CA LYS A 327 -24.24 12.12 8.22
C LYS A 327 -23.83 13.59 8.09
N GLU A 328 -24.75 14.48 8.42
CA GLU A 328 -24.42 15.88 8.73
C GLU A 328 -23.46 15.92 9.93
N GLY A 329 -22.45 16.80 9.88
CA GLY A 329 -21.28 16.79 10.77
C GLY A 329 -20.32 15.62 10.57
N GLY A 330 -20.64 14.66 9.69
CA GLY A 330 -19.83 13.48 9.41
C GLY A 330 -18.58 13.79 8.60
N LYS A 331 -17.55 12.94 8.75
CA LYS A 331 -16.25 13.09 8.07
C LYS A 331 -16.09 12.11 6.90
N LEU A 332 -15.74 12.62 5.72
CA LEU A 332 -15.32 11.83 4.56
C LEU A 332 -13.83 12.02 4.30
N VAL A 333 -13.06 10.94 4.30
CA VAL A 333 -11.65 10.92 3.91
C VAL A 333 -11.53 10.28 2.53
N TYR A 334 -11.05 11.06 1.56
CA TYR A 334 -10.70 10.61 0.24
C TYR A 334 -9.19 10.35 0.16
N SER A 335 -8.78 9.22 -0.44
CA SER A 335 -7.36 8.97 -0.70
C SER A 335 -7.09 8.17 -1.97
N THR A 336 -5.90 8.35 -2.54
CA THR A 336 -5.40 7.58 -3.69
C THR A 336 -3.91 7.30 -3.53
N CYS A 337 -3.42 6.26 -4.22
CA CYS A 337 -1.99 5.99 -4.42
C CYS A 337 -1.49 6.43 -5.80
N THR A 338 -2.07 7.51 -6.32
CA THR A 338 -1.64 8.14 -7.56
C THR A 338 -1.12 9.56 -7.32
N ILE A 339 -0.51 10.12 -8.36
CA ILE A 339 0.11 11.44 -8.34
C ILE A 339 -0.52 12.41 -9.36
N THR A 340 -1.50 11.98 -10.14
CA THR A 340 -2.18 12.81 -11.14
C THR A 340 -2.98 13.93 -10.47
N ILE A 341 -3.07 15.09 -11.11
CA ILE A 341 -3.87 16.20 -10.59
C ILE A 341 -5.36 15.87 -10.76
N GLU A 342 -5.72 15.22 -11.86
CA GLU A 342 -7.11 14.95 -12.24
C GLU A 342 -7.85 14.04 -11.26
N GLU A 343 -7.14 13.07 -10.68
CA GLU A 343 -7.67 12.15 -9.67
C GLU A 343 -7.62 12.78 -8.26
N ASN A 344 -6.65 13.68 -8.00
CA ASN A 344 -6.40 14.22 -6.66
C ASN A 344 -7.03 15.60 -6.48
N GLU A 345 -6.25 16.67 -6.65
CA GLU A 345 -6.71 18.05 -6.46
C GLU A 345 -7.92 18.40 -7.37
N GLY A 346 -7.97 17.83 -8.57
CA GLY A 346 -9.08 17.99 -9.51
C GLY A 346 -10.38 17.31 -9.05
N LEU A 347 -10.32 16.28 -8.19
CA LEU A 347 -11.49 15.74 -7.51
C LEU A 347 -11.94 16.65 -6.37
N VAL A 348 -10.99 17.18 -5.59
CA VAL A 348 -11.28 18.14 -4.51
C VAL A 348 -12.00 19.37 -5.06
N LYS A 349 -11.44 19.99 -6.12
CA LYS A 349 -12.05 21.16 -6.76
C LYS A 349 -13.46 20.87 -7.27
N TRP A 350 -13.62 19.73 -7.94
CA TRP A 350 -14.94 19.31 -8.42
C TRP A 350 -15.93 19.08 -7.29
N ALA A 351 -15.51 18.48 -6.17
CA ALA A 351 -16.37 18.26 -5.03
C ALA A 351 -16.88 19.60 -4.44
N LEU A 352 -15.98 20.56 -4.25
CA LEU A 352 -16.32 21.88 -3.73
C LEU A 352 -17.26 22.67 -4.68
N ASP A 353 -17.11 22.47 -6.00
CA ASP A 353 -17.98 23.12 -6.99
C ASP A 353 -19.38 22.48 -7.09
N ASN A 354 -19.54 21.20 -6.73
CA ASN A 354 -20.76 20.43 -7.01
C ASN A 354 -21.57 20.04 -5.76
N PHE A 355 -20.97 20.11 -4.57
CA PHE A 355 -21.62 19.77 -3.30
C PHE A 355 -21.55 20.96 -2.34
N PRO A 356 -22.52 21.88 -2.36
CA PRO A 356 -22.52 23.06 -1.50
C PRO A 356 -22.61 22.71 -0.01
N ASN A 357 -23.09 21.51 0.31
CA ASN A 357 -23.16 20.97 1.67
C ASN A 357 -21.89 20.21 2.09
N ILE A 358 -20.80 20.30 1.34
CA ILE A 358 -19.51 19.71 1.69
C ILE A 358 -18.47 20.81 1.81
N LYS A 359 -17.77 20.86 2.95
CA LYS A 359 -16.59 21.70 3.13
C LYS A 359 -15.32 20.87 3.17
N LEU A 360 -14.24 21.41 2.62
CA LEU A 360 -12.90 20.88 2.85
C LEU A 360 -12.50 21.21 4.30
N ILE A 361 -11.92 20.22 4.98
CA ILE A 361 -11.32 20.39 6.30
C ILE A 361 -9.86 19.93 6.25
N SER A 362 -9.07 20.36 7.24
CA SER A 362 -7.69 19.90 7.37
C SER A 362 -7.64 18.37 7.51
N ALA A 363 -6.83 17.72 6.68
CA ALA A 363 -6.59 16.28 6.72
C ALA A 363 -5.60 15.92 7.85
N ASP A 364 -5.91 16.33 9.07
CA ASP A 364 -5.02 16.17 10.22
C ASP A 364 -4.92 14.70 10.67
N PRO A 365 -3.72 14.21 11.03
CA PRO A 365 -2.45 14.96 11.06
C PRO A 365 -1.86 15.22 9.66
N LEU A 366 -1.38 16.44 9.43
CA LEU A 366 -0.68 16.84 8.20
C LEU A 366 0.78 16.37 8.22
N CYS A 367 1.02 15.15 7.75
CA CYS A 367 2.36 14.55 7.65
C CYS A 367 3.01 14.74 6.27
N GLY A 368 2.20 14.75 5.20
CA GLY A 368 2.66 14.98 3.83
C GLY A 368 2.87 16.47 3.51
N GLY A 369 3.21 16.76 2.26
CA GLY A 369 3.24 18.11 1.72
C GLY A 369 1.85 18.63 1.36
N PRO A 370 1.73 19.90 0.95
CA PRO A 370 0.47 20.49 0.51
C PRO A 370 0.04 19.97 -0.86
N GLY A 371 -1.18 20.31 -1.27
CA GLY A 371 -1.63 20.13 -2.66
C GLY A 371 -0.74 20.91 -3.65
N LEU A 372 -0.66 20.45 -4.89
CA LEU A 372 0.18 21.08 -5.91
C LEU A 372 -0.30 22.50 -6.25
N ALA A 373 0.66 23.39 -6.54
CA ALA A 373 0.37 24.70 -7.11
C ALA A 373 -0.27 24.56 -8.49
N ASN A 374 -1.06 25.57 -8.90
CA ASN A 374 -1.76 25.59 -10.19
C ASN A 374 -2.70 24.38 -10.43
N SER A 375 -3.17 23.74 -9.37
CA SER A 375 -4.10 22.59 -9.44
C SER A 375 -5.58 22.99 -9.50
N GLY A 376 -5.86 24.30 -9.38
CA GLY A 376 -7.22 24.85 -9.25
C GLY A 376 -7.67 25.04 -7.80
N LEU A 377 -6.87 24.62 -6.82
CA LEU A 377 -7.08 24.90 -5.39
C LEU A 377 -6.33 26.18 -4.98
N THR A 378 -6.92 26.95 -4.06
CA THR A 378 -6.28 28.06 -3.35
C THR A 378 -5.20 27.57 -2.39
N ASP A 379 -4.28 28.44 -1.96
CA ASP A 379 -3.22 28.05 -1.01
C ASP A 379 -3.78 27.55 0.33
N THR A 380 -4.90 28.12 0.80
CA THR A 380 -5.61 27.65 1.99
C THR A 380 -6.12 26.21 1.81
N GLU A 381 -6.74 25.89 0.67
CA GLU A 381 -7.22 24.53 0.36
C GLU A 381 -6.06 23.55 0.15
N ARG A 382 -4.99 23.99 -0.53
CA ARG A 382 -3.76 23.21 -0.72
C ARG A 382 -3.12 22.86 0.63
N ALA A 383 -3.15 23.77 1.59
CA ALA A 383 -2.62 23.53 2.92
C ALA A 383 -3.45 22.50 3.72
N MET A 384 -4.74 22.34 3.43
CA MET A 384 -5.65 21.39 4.12
C MET A 384 -5.55 19.96 3.59
N VAL A 385 -5.24 19.75 2.31
CA VAL A 385 -5.00 18.41 1.76
C VAL A 385 -3.57 17.96 2.04
N GLN A 386 -3.24 16.69 1.86
CA GLN A 386 -1.85 16.25 1.94
C GLN A 386 -1.43 15.30 0.81
N ARG A 387 -0.26 15.60 0.23
CA ARG A 387 0.37 14.86 -0.85
C ARG A 387 1.72 14.30 -0.39
N PHE A 388 1.98 13.05 -0.73
CA PHE A 388 3.25 12.39 -0.47
C PHE A 388 4.00 12.26 -1.80
N GLY A 389 5.22 12.80 -1.83
CA GLY A 389 6.01 12.91 -3.07
C GLY A 389 7.35 13.62 -2.82
N PRO A 390 8.19 13.72 -3.87
CA PRO A 390 9.50 14.37 -3.78
C PRO A 390 9.43 15.89 -3.83
N GLN A 391 8.25 16.48 -4.09
CA GLN A 391 8.11 17.92 -4.28
C GLN A 391 8.30 18.65 -2.95
N GLU A 392 9.12 19.70 -2.96
CA GLU A 392 9.22 20.67 -1.88
C GLU A 392 8.25 21.83 -2.14
N ASP A 393 7.59 22.30 -1.08
CA ASP A 393 6.68 23.44 -1.17
C ASP A 393 6.80 24.32 0.08
N PRO A 394 6.99 25.65 -0.07
CA PRO A 394 7.09 26.57 1.07
C PRO A 394 5.88 26.58 2.01
N LEU A 395 4.69 26.20 1.53
CA LEU A 395 3.48 26.19 2.38
C LEU A 395 3.58 25.18 3.52
N ARG A 396 4.31 24.08 3.33
CA ARG A 396 4.54 23.07 4.37
C ARG A 396 5.78 22.24 4.06
N PRO A 397 6.91 22.50 4.76
CA PRO A 397 8.07 21.63 4.76
C PRO A 397 7.70 20.23 5.26
N VAL A 398 8.35 19.20 4.68
CA VAL A 398 8.02 17.80 4.94
C VAL A 398 9.26 17.02 5.34
N ASP A 399 9.15 16.23 6.40
CA ASP A 399 10.21 15.33 6.82
C ASP A 399 10.56 14.30 5.75
N SER A 400 11.84 13.95 5.68
CA SER A 400 12.38 13.04 4.66
C SER A 400 11.68 11.68 4.62
N ILE A 401 11.18 11.18 5.76
CA ILE A 401 10.47 9.91 5.85
C ILE A 401 9.18 9.89 5.03
N TYR A 402 8.45 11.01 5.01
CA TYR A 402 7.21 11.13 4.26
C TYR A 402 7.48 11.46 2.78
N LYS A 403 8.54 12.25 2.48
CA LYS A 403 8.96 12.51 1.10
C LYS A 403 9.47 11.26 0.39
N ASN A 404 10.14 10.37 1.13
CA ASN A 404 10.64 9.12 0.59
C ASN A 404 9.64 7.96 0.65
N SER A 405 8.35 8.22 0.83
CA SER A 405 7.31 7.19 0.71
C SER A 405 6.82 7.00 -0.73
N ILE A 406 5.79 6.19 -0.95
CA ILE A 406 5.10 6.15 -2.25
C ILE A 406 4.40 7.49 -2.56
N GLY A 407 4.02 7.70 -3.82
CA GLY A 407 3.12 8.76 -4.25
C GLY A 407 1.72 8.50 -3.73
N PHE A 408 1.17 9.45 -2.97
CA PHE A 408 -0.11 9.29 -2.30
C PHE A 408 -0.80 10.64 -2.09
N PHE A 409 -2.12 10.64 -1.95
CA PHE A 409 -2.91 11.83 -1.70
C PHE A 409 -4.02 11.56 -0.69
N ILE A 410 -4.29 12.52 0.19
CA ILE A 410 -5.36 12.48 1.19
C ILE A 410 -6.06 13.84 1.22
N ALA A 411 -7.39 13.84 1.16
CA ALA A 411 -8.24 14.98 1.44
C ALA A 411 -9.33 14.59 2.44
N ALA A 412 -9.70 15.50 3.31
CA ALA A 412 -10.76 15.30 4.29
C ALA A 412 -11.87 16.34 4.11
N PHE A 413 -13.10 15.90 4.23
CA PHE A 413 -14.29 16.70 4.04
C PHE A 413 -15.24 16.51 5.22
N GLU A 414 -16.04 17.52 5.49
CA GLU A 414 -17.15 17.46 6.44
C GLU A 414 -18.43 17.83 5.71
N LYS A 415 -19.51 17.09 6.01
CA LYS A 415 -20.85 17.45 5.53
C LYS A 415 -21.46 18.48 6.46
N LEU A 416 -21.84 19.62 5.90
CA LEU A 416 -22.48 20.71 6.63
C LEU A 416 -23.91 20.32 7.03
N ASP A 417 -24.32 20.75 8.20
CA ASP A 417 -25.71 20.72 8.64
C ASP A 417 -26.53 21.66 7.73
N ASN A 418 -27.74 21.25 7.36
CA ASN A 418 -28.62 22.06 6.51
C ASN A 418 -29.35 23.21 7.25
N ASN A 419 -28.79 23.69 8.38
CA ASN A 419 -29.41 24.74 9.22
C ASN A 419 -29.13 26.15 8.72
#